data_AF-G4RKP9-F1
#
_entry.id   AF-G4RKP9-F1
#
_cell.length_a   1.000
_cell.length_b   1.000
_cell.length_c   1.000
_cell.angle_alpha   90.00
_cell.angle_beta   90.00
_cell.angle_gamma   90.00
#
_symmetry.space_group_name_H-M   'P 1'
#
loop_
_entity.id
_entity.type
_entity.pdbx_description
1 polymer ?
#
loop_
_entity_poly.entity_id
_entity_poly.type
_entity_poly.pdbx_seq_one_letter_code
_entity_poly.pdbx_strand_id
1 'polypeptide(L)'
;MFDMISLIGKYEVNLDFHNKYILIKQNNNIIYFIRFNDIISKFYRIANTLQELDRGPVGLALRLEACNDWTATVSPKLTGSGWIVDYGQRKIIAARCLNGSCILAERCVMPDIYYLDNKTYDGEVLAALTSLRLVEF
;
A
#
# COMPACT_ATOMS: atom_id res chain seq x y z
N MET A 1 0.50 4.00 -27.81
CA MET A 1 1.93 4.36 -27.65
C MET A 1 2.05 4.83 -26.21
N PHE A 2 3.05 4.37 -25.45
CA PHE A 2 3.21 4.83 -24.06
C PHE A 2 3.80 6.22 -24.06
N ASP A 3 3.27 7.09 -23.21
CA ASP A 3 3.75 8.47 -23.09
C ASP A 3 5.01 8.53 -22.21
N MET A 4 5.13 7.59 -21.27
CA MET A 4 6.31 7.46 -20.42
C MET A 4 6.55 6.00 -20.04
N ILE A 5 7.81 5.60 -20.08
CA ILE A 5 8.31 4.32 -19.58
C ILE A 5 9.39 4.68 -18.56
N SER A 6 9.23 4.24 -17.31
CA SER A 6 10.20 4.49 -16.25
C SER A 6 10.55 3.20 -15.54
N LEU A 7 11.83 3.04 -15.18
CA LEU A 7 12.26 1.98 -14.29
C LEU A 7 12.25 2.52 -12.87
N ILE A 8 11.38 1.97 -12.02
CA ILE A 8 11.31 2.31 -10.61
C ILE A 8 11.70 1.07 -9.82
N GLY A 9 12.94 1.08 -9.32
CA GLY A 9 13.51 -0.12 -8.71
C GLY A 9 13.71 -1.22 -9.75
N LYS A 10 13.16 -2.41 -9.49
CA LYS A 10 13.13 -3.54 -10.45
C LYS A 10 11.89 -3.61 -11.35
N TYR A 11 11.01 -2.60 -11.29
CA TYR A 11 9.73 -2.60 -12.01
C TYR A 11 9.71 -1.61 -13.18
N GLU A 12 9.23 -2.06 -14.34
CA GLU A 12 8.93 -1.20 -15.48
C GLU A 12 7.52 -0.63 -15.31
N VAL A 13 7.42 0.70 -15.27
CA VAL A 13 6.16 1.43 -15.14
C VAL A 13 5.87 2.16 -16.44
N ASN A 14 4.80 1.74 -17.11
CA ASN A 14 4.34 2.33 -18.36
C ASN A 14 3.08 3.15 -18.09
N LEU A 15 3.15 4.41 -18.50
CA LEU A 15 2.11 5.41 -18.30
C LEU A 15 1.56 5.85 -19.65
N ASP A 16 0.24 5.91 -19.75
CA ASP A 16 -0.48 6.43 -20.90
C ASP A 16 -1.50 7.46 -20.40
N PHE A 17 -1.19 8.74 -20.58
CA PHE A 17 -2.03 9.85 -20.13
C PHE A 17 -3.30 9.98 -20.96
N HIS A 18 -3.23 9.62 -22.25
CA HIS A 18 -4.38 9.71 -23.17
C HIS A 18 -5.46 8.69 -22.82
N ASN A 19 -5.06 7.44 -22.65
CA ASN A 19 -5.95 6.33 -22.27
C ASN A 19 -6.11 6.18 -20.75
N LYS A 20 -5.43 7.05 -20.00
CA LYS A 20 -5.50 7.19 -18.54
C LYS A 20 -5.23 5.89 -17.77
N TYR A 21 -4.17 5.17 -18.14
CA TYR A 21 -3.80 3.94 -17.44
C TYR A 21 -2.33 3.87 -17.04
N ILE A 22 -2.09 3.08 -16.00
CA ILE A 22 -0.77 2.71 -15.50
C ILE A 22 -0.64 1.19 -15.61
N LEU A 23 0.48 0.75 -16.13
CA LEU A 23 0.85 -0.65 -16.28
C LEU A 23 2.19 -0.88 -15.59
N ILE A 24 2.26 -1.85 -14.68
CA ILE A 24 3.49 -2.24 -13.98
C ILE A 24 3.88 -3.64 -14.43
N LYS A 25 5.13 -3.79 -14.84
CA LYS A 25 5.71 -5.07 -15.26
C LYS A 25 6.96 -5.43 -14.46
N GLN A 26 7.23 -6.72 -14.42
CA GLN A 26 8.53 -7.27 -14.00
C GLN A 26 8.89 -8.41 -14.94
N ASN A 27 10.10 -8.41 -15.50
CA ASN A 27 10.57 -9.45 -16.43
C ASN A 27 9.57 -9.74 -17.57
N ASN A 28 9.04 -8.68 -18.21
CA ASN A 28 8.00 -8.71 -19.25
C ASN A 28 6.61 -9.23 -18.84
N ASN A 29 6.40 -9.66 -17.60
CA ASN A 29 5.09 -10.03 -17.09
C ASN A 29 4.35 -8.81 -16.54
N ILE A 30 3.08 -8.66 -16.90
CA ILE A 30 2.20 -7.64 -16.32
C ILE A 30 1.80 -8.08 -14.91
N ILE A 31 2.12 -7.27 -13.90
CA ILE A 31 1.75 -7.57 -12.50
C ILE A 31 0.54 -6.73 -12.08
N TYR A 32 0.45 -5.50 -12.56
CA TYR A 32 -0.62 -4.59 -12.19
C TYR A 32 -1.01 -3.71 -13.38
N PHE A 33 -2.31 -3.51 -13.53
CA PHE A 33 -2.89 -2.65 -14.55
C PHE A 33 -4.05 -1.91 -13.94
N ILE A 34 -4.11 -0.59 -14.13
CA ILE A 34 -5.25 0.19 -13.67
C ILE A 34 -5.55 1.41 -14.53
N ARG A 35 -6.83 1.76 -14.60
CA ARG A 35 -7.34 2.97 -15.25
C ARG A 35 -7.86 3.95 -14.19
N PHE A 36 -7.48 5.22 -14.29
CA PHE A 36 -7.93 6.26 -13.34
C PHE A 36 -8.15 7.62 -13.99
N ASN A 37 -9.07 8.39 -13.44
CA ASN A 37 -9.31 9.76 -13.88
C ASN A 37 -8.20 10.74 -13.45
N ASP A 38 -7.67 10.59 -12.23
CA ASP A 38 -6.53 11.36 -11.72
C ASP A 38 -5.26 10.51 -11.75
N ILE A 39 -4.63 10.50 -12.92
CA ILE A 39 -3.46 9.68 -13.17
C ILE A 39 -2.20 10.18 -12.45
N ILE A 40 -2.10 11.49 -12.21
CA ILE A 40 -0.90 12.10 -11.61
C ILE A 40 -0.81 11.72 -10.12
N SER A 41 -1.89 11.94 -9.35
CA SER A 41 -1.92 11.59 -7.93
C SER A 41 -1.72 10.08 -7.71
N LYS A 42 -2.35 9.24 -8.55
CA LYS A 42 -2.14 7.78 -8.51
C LYS A 42 -0.69 7.42 -8.84
N PHE A 43 -0.09 8.02 -9.87
CA PHE A 43 1.30 7.73 -10.25
C PHE A 43 2.29 8.01 -9.13
N TYR A 44 2.17 9.14 -8.42
CA TYR A 44 3.08 9.44 -7.30
C TYR A 44 3.00 8.42 -6.16
N ARG A 45 1.79 7.98 -5.79
CA ARG A 45 1.60 6.93 -4.77
C ARG A 45 2.20 5.59 -5.21
N ILE A 46 2.02 5.23 -6.48
CA ILE A 46 2.62 4.03 -7.06
C ILE A 46 4.15 4.14 -7.04
N ALA A 47 4.71 5.23 -7.57
CA ALA A 47 6.15 5.44 -7.61
C ALA A 47 6.78 5.35 -6.22
N ASN A 48 6.18 5.98 -5.22
CA ASN A 48 6.67 5.93 -3.85
C ASN A 48 6.59 4.52 -3.25
N THR A 49 5.49 3.80 -3.51
CA THR A 49 5.34 2.39 -3.09
C THR A 49 6.42 1.49 -3.69
N LEU A 50 6.70 1.64 -4.98
CA LEU A 50 7.73 0.86 -5.69
C LEU A 50 9.14 1.17 -5.18
N GLN A 51 9.45 2.44 -4.93
CA GLN A 51 10.76 2.86 -4.41
C GLN A 51 11.03 2.28 -3.02
N GLU A 52 10.05 2.30 -2.13
CA GLU A 52 10.19 1.77 -0.77
C GLU A 52 10.21 0.23 -0.75
N LEU A 53 9.46 -0.42 -1.64
CA LEU A 53 9.42 -1.89 -1.70
C LEU A 53 10.80 -2.52 -1.97
N ASP A 54 11.64 -1.86 -2.75
CA ASP A 54 13.00 -2.34 -3.02
C ASP A 54 13.98 -2.08 -1.85
N ARG A 55 13.60 -1.25 -0.87
CA ARG A 55 14.38 -0.96 0.33
C ARG A 55 14.03 -1.88 1.50
N GLY A 56 12.85 -2.50 1.49
CA GLY A 56 12.40 -3.41 2.54
C GLY A 56 10.90 -3.32 2.82
N PRO A 57 10.48 -3.59 4.08
CA PRO A 57 9.09 -3.41 4.49
C PRO A 57 8.59 -1.98 4.23
N VAL A 58 7.41 -1.86 3.63
CA VAL A 58 6.86 -0.57 3.19
C VAL A 58 5.96 0.02 4.27
N GLY A 59 6.19 1.30 4.57
CA GLY A 59 5.36 2.09 5.48
C GLY A 59 6.05 2.41 6.81
N LEU A 60 5.34 3.15 7.65
CA LEU A 60 5.82 3.54 8.97
C LEU A 60 5.74 2.34 9.91
N ALA A 61 6.87 1.92 10.49
CA ALA A 61 6.88 0.86 11.50
C ALA A 61 6.09 1.28 12.75
N LEU A 62 5.21 0.39 13.22
CA LEU A 62 4.38 0.60 14.41
C LEU A 62 4.41 -0.63 15.32
N ARG A 63 4.15 -0.38 16.60
CA ARG A 63 3.71 -1.40 17.55
C ARG A 63 2.19 -1.39 17.64
N LEU A 64 1.55 -2.54 17.49
CA LEU A 64 0.11 -2.74 17.63
C LEU A 64 -0.22 -3.51 18.91
N GLU A 65 -1.21 -3.03 19.65
CA GLU A 65 -1.79 -3.70 20.79
C GLU A 65 -3.30 -3.85 20.55
N ALA A 66 -3.77 -5.09 20.43
CA ALA A 66 -5.17 -5.36 20.15
C ALA A 66 -6.04 -5.04 21.38
N CYS A 67 -7.11 -4.26 21.20
CA CYS A 67 -8.05 -3.94 22.26
C CYS A 67 -9.28 -4.86 22.23
N ASN A 68 -9.77 -5.21 21.04
CA ASN A 68 -10.81 -6.22 20.79
C ASN A 68 -10.66 -6.77 19.35
N ASP A 69 -11.66 -7.46 18.80
CA ASP A 69 -11.51 -8.13 17.49
C ASP A 69 -11.25 -7.17 16.32
N TRP A 70 -11.76 -5.93 16.36
CA TRP A 70 -11.66 -4.97 15.25
C TRP A 70 -11.02 -3.64 15.64
N THR A 71 -10.60 -3.48 16.89
CA THR A 71 -9.93 -2.26 17.37
C THR A 71 -8.58 -2.56 17.99
N ALA A 72 -7.64 -1.66 17.76
CA ALA A 72 -6.29 -1.76 18.27
C ALA A 72 -5.72 -0.37 18.59
N THR A 73 -4.79 -0.30 19.53
CA THR A 73 -3.93 0.86 19.73
C THR A 73 -2.62 0.69 19.00
N VAL A 74 -2.05 1.79 18.52
CA VAL A 74 -0.76 1.81 17.82
C VAL A 74 0.20 2.85 18.40
N SER A 75 1.50 2.53 18.35
CA SER A 75 2.59 3.42 18.75
C SER A 75 3.68 3.44 17.66
N PRO A 76 4.14 4.62 17.19
CA PRO A 76 3.66 5.97 17.53
C PRO A 76 2.16 6.19 17.21
N LYS A 77 1.55 7.14 17.93
CA LYS A 77 0.14 7.51 17.71
C LYS A 77 -0.03 8.19 16.36
N LEU A 78 -1.08 7.81 15.63
CA LEU A 78 -1.41 8.37 14.33
C LEU A 78 -2.92 8.65 14.17
N THR A 79 -3.24 9.57 13.27
CA THR A 79 -4.61 9.93 12.90
C THR A 79 -4.73 9.95 11.38
N GLY A 80 -5.71 9.24 10.83
CA GLY A 80 -5.91 9.15 9.39
C GLY A 80 -6.57 7.86 8.95
N SER A 81 -6.76 7.73 7.64
CA SER A 81 -7.16 6.48 6.98
C SER A 81 -5.99 5.95 6.15
N GLY A 82 -5.84 4.64 6.12
CA GLY A 82 -4.73 3.99 5.45
C GLY A 82 -4.84 2.48 5.56
N TRP A 83 -3.69 1.82 5.55
CA TRP A 83 -3.62 0.38 5.73
C TRP A 83 -2.60 -0.01 6.79
N ILE A 84 -2.88 -1.10 7.51
CA ILE A 84 -1.96 -1.81 8.38
C ILE A 84 -1.43 -3.01 7.61
N VAL A 85 -0.12 -3.07 7.43
CA VAL A 85 0.58 -4.18 6.80
C VAL A 85 1.08 -5.10 7.90
N ASP A 86 0.52 -6.31 7.92
CA ASP A 86 0.97 -7.40 8.77
C ASP A 86 1.67 -8.43 7.88
N TYR A 87 3.00 -8.32 7.80
CA TYR A 87 3.83 -9.26 7.02
C TYR A 87 3.80 -10.68 7.60
N GLY A 88 3.61 -10.84 8.92
CA GLY A 88 3.53 -12.14 9.57
C GLY A 88 2.26 -12.91 9.20
N GLN A 89 1.12 -12.22 9.09
CA GLN A 89 -0.14 -12.78 8.60
C GLN A 89 -0.31 -12.71 7.08
N ARG A 90 0.62 -12.09 6.37
CA ARG A 90 0.55 -11.82 4.93
C ARG A 90 -0.67 -11.00 4.49
N LYS A 91 -1.00 -9.93 5.23
CA LYS A 91 -2.20 -9.11 4.98
C LYS A 91 -1.88 -7.61 4.93
N ILE A 92 -2.68 -6.89 4.17
CA ILE A 92 -2.79 -5.42 4.16
C ILE A 92 -4.23 -5.10 4.52
N ILE A 93 -4.46 -4.51 5.69
CA ILE A 93 -5.78 -4.37 6.30
C ILE A 93 -6.16 -2.89 6.33
N ALA A 94 -7.29 -2.53 5.75
CA ALA A 94 -7.79 -1.17 5.81
C ALA A 94 -7.99 -0.74 7.28
N ALA A 95 -7.54 0.48 7.59
CA ALA A 95 -7.56 1.01 8.93
C ALA A 95 -7.96 2.48 8.96
N ARG A 96 -8.64 2.86 10.04
CA ARG A 96 -8.96 4.26 10.37
C ARG A 96 -8.54 4.50 11.81
N CYS A 97 -7.64 5.44 12.01
CA CYS A 97 -7.07 5.74 13.30
C CYS A 97 -7.38 7.17 13.75
N LEU A 98 -7.61 7.32 15.04
CA LEU A 98 -7.77 8.60 15.73
C LEU A 98 -6.86 8.59 16.97
N ASN A 99 -5.81 9.41 16.94
CA ASN A 99 -4.85 9.55 18.03
C ASN A 99 -4.28 8.21 18.54
N GLY A 100 -3.93 7.32 17.60
CA GLY A 100 -3.39 5.99 17.90
C GLY A 100 -4.41 4.92 18.25
N SER A 101 -5.71 5.23 18.35
CA SER A 101 -6.77 4.20 18.43
C SER A 101 -7.33 3.94 17.04
N CYS A 102 -7.29 2.70 16.59
CA CYS A 102 -7.62 2.30 15.22
C CYS A 102 -8.79 1.33 15.17
N ILE A 103 -9.64 1.48 14.17
CA ILE A 103 -10.59 0.46 13.70
C ILE A 103 -9.98 -0.20 12.47
N LEU A 104 -10.01 -1.53 12.43
CA LEU A 104 -9.43 -2.38 11.39
C LEU A 104 -10.53 -3.15 10.67
N ALA A 105 -10.38 -3.37 9.37
CA ALA A 105 -11.29 -4.22 8.59
C ALA A 105 -11.18 -5.71 8.99
N GLU A 106 -10.06 -6.13 9.56
CA GLU A 106 -9.84 -7.47 10.08
C GLU A 106 -8.84 -7.45 11.24
N ARG A 107 -8.91 -8.47 12.10
CA ARG A 107 -8.03 -8.61 13.26
C ARG A 107 -6.56 -8.79 12.86
N CYS A 108 -5.69 -7.90 13.32
CA CYS A 108 -4.24 -8.12 13.36
C CYS A 108 -3.86 -8.91 14.62
N VAL A 109 -2.87 -9.80 14.54
CA VAL A 109 -2.32 -10.47 15.74
C VAL A 109 -0.84 -10.18 15.96
N MET A 110 -0.13 -9.68 14.95
CA MET A 110 1.29 -9.38 15.10
C MET A 110 1.48 -8.03 15.81
N PRO A 111 2.37 -7.96 16.82
CA PRO A 111 2.65 -6.70 17.50
C PRO A 111 3.51 -5.76 16.66
N ASP A 112 4.32 -6.29 15.74
CA ASP A 112 5.15 -5.52 14.82
C ASP A 112 4.49 -5.45 13.45
N ILE A 113 4.10 -4.24 13.05
CA ILE A 113 3.33 -3.96 11.84
C ILE A 113 3.84 -2.68 11.17
N TYR A 114 3.32 -2.38 9.98
CA TYR A 114 3.63 -1.15 9.26
C TYR A 114 2.35 -0.42 8.87
N TYR A 115 2.38 0.90 8.85
CA TYR A 115 1.27 1.73 8.39
C TYR A 115 1.57 2.38 7.05
N LEU A 116 0.64 2.22 6.12
CA LEU A 116 0.64 2.86 4.81
C LEU A 116 -0.40 3.98 4.82
N ASP A 117 0.08 5.21 4.79
CA ASP A 117 -0.78 6.37 4.51
C ASP A 117 -1.30 6.31 3.07
N ASN A 118 -2.63 6.32 2.90
CA ASN A 118 -3.27 6.24 1.58
C ASN A 118 -3.06 7.46 0.68
N LYS A 119 -2.56 8.55 1.23
CA LYS A 119 -2.14 9.74 0.47
C LYS A 119 -0.75 9.56 -0.14
N THR A 120 0.05 8.68 0.43
CA THR A 120 1.49 8.57 0.16
C THR A 120 1.84 7.26 -0.54
N TYR A 121 1.08 6.20 -0.27
CA TYR A 121 1.30 4.86 -0.79
C TYR A 121 0.04 4.29 -1.44
N ASP A 122 0.24 3.23 -2.21
CA ASP A 122 -0.82 2.51 -2.89
C ASP A 122 -0.89 1.06 -2.39
N GLY A 123 -1.89 0.77 -1.54
CA GLY A 123 -2.05 -0.54 -0.92
C GLY A 123 -2.34 -1.67 -1.92
N GLU A 124 -3.04 -1.38 -3.01
CA GLU A 124 -3.33 -2.37 -4.07
C GLU A 124 -2.06 -2.77 -4.81
N VAL A 125 -1.23 -1.79 -5.17
CA VAL A 125 0.06 -2.06 -5.83
C VAL A 125 0.96 -2.86 -4.90
N LEU A 126 1.03 -2.50 -3.62
CA LEU A 126 1.81 -3.29 -2.67
C LEU A 126 1.29 -4.74 -2.60
N ALA A 127 -0.03 -4.94 -2.46
CA ALA A 127 -0.66 -6.25 -2.43
C ALA A 127 -0.29 -7.10 -3.66
N ALA A 128 -0.44 -6.51 -4.86
CA ALA A 128 -0.16 -7.17 -6.14
C ALA A 128 1.30 -7.61 -6.26
N LEU A 129 2.25 -6.80 -5.75
CA LEU A 129 3.69 -7.06 -5.90
C LEU A 129 4.28 -7.95 -4.80
N THR A 130 3.60 -8.09 -3.67
CA THR A 130 4.10 -8.81 -2.49
C THR A 130 3.34 -10.10 -2.17
N SER A 131 2.29 -10.42 -2.94
CA SER A 131 1.39 -11.54 -2.65
C SER A 131 0.78 -11.48 -1.24
N LEU A 132 0.55 -10.25 -0.75
CA LEU A 132 -0.19 -9.99 0.49
C LEU A 132 -1.68 -9.86 0.15
N ARG A 133 -2.55 -10.36 1.02
CA ARG A 133 -4.00 -10.23 0.84
C ARG A 133 -4.45 -8.83 1.29
N LEU A 134 -5.06 -8.08 0.38
CA LEU A 134 -5.73 -6.82 0.71
C LEU A 134 -7.10 -7.11 1.35
N VAL A 135 -7.37 -6.48 2.48
CA VAL A 135 -8.64 -6.58 3.22
C VAL A 135 -9.23 -5.18 3.38
N GLU A 136 -10.40 -4.98 2.82
CA GLU A 136 -11.12 -3.70 2.79
C GLU A 136 -12.32 -3.70 3.75
N PHE A 137 -12.85 -2.52 4.08
CA PHE A 137 -14.05 -2.35 4.91
C PHE A 137 -15.33 -2.76 4.18
#